data_AF-A0A6P2C3M7-F1
#
_entry.id   AF-A0A6P2C3M7-F1
#
_cell.length_a   1.000
_cell.length_b   1.000
_cell.length_c   1.000
_cell.angle_alpha   90.00
_cell.angle_beta   90.00
_cell.angle_gamma   90.00
#
_symmetry.space_group_name_H-M   'P 1'
#
loop_
_entity.id
_entity.type
_entity.pdbx_description
1 polymer ?
#
loop_
_entity_poly.entity_id
_entity_poly.type
_entity_poly.pdbx_seq_one_letter_code
_entity_poly.pdbx_strand_id
1 'polypeptide(L)'
;MRAPGARRTGGCPGRPPHMSGIPDIATRVSSAISTRDFSRYTGQTTGALVQFHGALEDERTLSLRAAGGDRSALAALPGRWAATDRAWAHAQHVIYALQGLNQNVMTASAQQFPEMAAQLQAVRKGVQAGRETLAQVDGFYTKFGDLGAPSMVLNATDAPDAAVAVDALTAVDLLPVVDLHSCAGLGAAWAERGTLTTAERTMVARLTGASRNDMQSLDSRLPAREQSAYQRLAASSAWQAATAGEDELAARGRLGTSVSAWPGREPDAVPVGAPGAAGTGAVGGRVRGRIRAGERGGPAAARQHARACRRPPAGDRAPPGHRRADRHSPSISNVLSSR
;
A
#
# COMPACT_ATOMS: atom_id res chain seq x y z
N MET A 1 22.75 -36.73 -71.12
CA MET A 1 23.83 -35.95 -71.76
C MET A 1 23.48 -34.47 -71.67
N ARG A 2 24.46 -33.61 -71.36
CA ARG A 2 24.41 -32.14 -71.10
C ARG A 2 24.08 -31.66 -69.66
N ALA A 3 25.15 -31.68 -68.87
CA ALA A 3 25.84 -30.59 -68.16
C ALA A 3 25.12 -29.62 -67.18
N PRO A 4 25.80 -29.28 -66.06
CA PRO A 4 25.29 -28.47 -64.95
C PRO A 4 25.61 -26.96 -65.10
N GLY A 5 24.67 -26.10 -64.68
CA GLY A 5 24.86 -24.65 -64.63
C GLY A 5 25.18 -24.16 -63.21
N ALA A 6 26.46 -23.90 -62.96
CA ALA A 6 26.97 -23.29 -61.73
C ALA A 6 26.45 -21.84 -61.57
N ARG A 7 25.75 -21.54 -60.46
CA ARG A 7 25.44 -20.16 -60.07
C ARG A 7 26.58 -19.62 -59.20
N ARG A 8 27.17 -18.52 -59.68
CA ARG A 8 28.19 -17.70 -59.02
C ARG A 8 27.69 -17.18 -57.67
N THR A 9 28.43 -17.47 -56.61
CA THR A 9 28.37 -16.81 -55.31
C THR A 9 28.95 -15.40 -55.42
N GLY A 10 28.09 -14.38 -55.40
CA GLY A 10 28.50 -12.97 -55.28
C GLY A 10 28.99 -12.70 -53.86
N GLY A 11 30.27 -12.43 -53.69
CA GLY A 11 30.86 -12.01 -52.43
C GLY A 11 30.44 -10.59 -52.08
N CYS A 12 29.80 -10.42 -50.91
CA CYS A 12 29.57 -9.10 -50.33
C CYS A 12 30.91 -8.51 -49.85
N PRO A 13 31.22 -7.25 -50.19
CA PRO A 13 32.43 -6.58 -49.72
C PRO A 13 32.44 -6.47 -48.19
N GLY A 14 33.63 -6.71 -47.61
CA GLY A 14 33.86 -6.81 -46.17
C GLY A 14 33.31 -5.61 -45.41
N ARG A 15 32.33 -5.90 -44.53
CA ARG A 15 31.86 -4.95 -43.52
C ARG A 15 33.01 -4.70 -42.54
N PRO A 16 33.43 -3.44 -42.32
CA PRO A 16 34.52 -3.15 -41.39
C PRO A 16 34.15 -3.68 -40.00
N PRO A 17 35.12 -4.23 -39.23
CA PRO A 17 34.88 -4.65 -37.87
C PRO A 17 34.45 -3.42 -37.06
N HIS A 18 33.16 -3.35 -36.73
CA HIS A 18 32.68 -2.39 -35.75
C HIS A 18 33.49 -2.61 -34.48
N MET A 19 34.32 -1.64 -34.09
CA MET A 19 34.93 -1.57 -32.77
C MET A 19 33.84 -1.31 -31.71
N SER A 20 32.97 -2.29 -31.52
CA SER A 20 32.15 -2.42 -30.32
C SER A 20 33.04 -2.99 -29.23
N GLY A 21 33.61 -2.16 -28.36
CA GLY A 21 34.51 -2.75 -27.37
C GLY A 21 34.92 -1.96 -26.14
N ILE A 22 34.82 -0.64 -26.09
CA ILE A 22 35.15 0.10 -24.86
C ILE A 22 34.01 1.07 -24.58
N PRO A 23 33.09 0.74 -23.64
CA PRO A 23 32.23 1.76 -23.08
C PRO A 23 33.13 2.84 -22.49
N ASP A 24 33.00 4.05 -23.04
CA ASP A 24 33.76 5.22 -22.65
C ASP A 24 33.69 5.40 -21.13
N ILE A 25 34.85 5.66 -20.49
CA ILE A 25 34.97 5.91 -19.06
C ILE A 25 33.94 6.97 -18.60
N ALA A 26 33.64 7.95 -19.45
CA ALA A 26 32.61 8.96 -19.21
C ALA A 26 31.21 8.35 -18.97
N THR A 27 30.82 7.31 -19.71
CA THR A 27 29.52 6.64 -19.53
C THR A 27 29.42 5.90 -18.20
N ARG A 28 30.53 5.31 -17.72
CA ARG A 28 30.58 4.60 -16.43
C ARG A 28 30.54 5.57 -15.25
N VAL A 29 31.25 6.68 -15.33
CA VAL A 29 31.24 7.73 -14.30
C VAL A 29 29.84 8.33 -14.18
N SER A 30 29.19 8.66 -15.31
CA SER A 30 27.81 9.16 -15.33
C SER A 30 26.82 8.16 -14.71
N SER A 31 26.91 6.88 -15.09
CA SER A 31 26.07 5.81 -14.53
C SER A 31 26.29 5.63 -13.01
N ALA A 32 27.53 5.68 -12.54
CA ALA A 32 27.83 5.57 -11.11
C ALA A 32 27.29 6.75 -10.29
N ILE A 33 27.40 7.98 -10.82
CA ILE A 33 26.83 9.18 -10.19
C ILE A 33 25.31 9.09 -10.15
N SER A 34 24.67 8.75 -11.26
CA SER A 34 23.22 8.58 -11.34
C SER A 34 22.71 7.50 -10.38
N THR A 35 23.41 6.36 -10.27
CA THR A 35 23.07 5.29 -9.33
C THR A 35 23.19 5.77 -7.88
N ARG A 36 24.29 6.44 -7.53
CA ARG A 36 24.50 6.97 -6.17
C ARG A 36 23.42 7.98 -5.78
N ASP A 37 23.10 8.88 -6.70
CA ASP A 37 22.12 9.94 -6.46
C ASP A 37 20.71 9.33 -6.37
N PHE A 38 20.39 8.32 -7.19
CA PHE A 38 19.17 7.52 -7.07
C PHE A 38 19.09 6.74 -5.76
N SER A 39 20.15 6.06 -5.32
CA SER A 39 20.15 5.32 -4.05
C SER A 39 19.96 6.24 -2.85
N ARG A 40 20.61 7.42 -2.85
CA ARG A 40 20.40 8.44 -1.81
C ARG A 40 18.96 8.94 -1.83
N TYR A 41 18.43 9.21 -3.02
CA TYR A 41 17.04 9.59 -3.25
C TYR A 41 16.08 8.55 -2.66
N THR A 42 16.21 7.28 -3.05
CA THR A 42 15.31 6.20 -2.60
C THR A 42 15.44 5.98 -1.10
N GLY A 43 16.65 5.95 -0.55
CA GLY A 43 16.87 5.74 0.89
C GLY A 43 16.20 6.81 1.76
N GLN A 44 16.33 8.09 1.41
CA GLN A 44 15.72 9.18 2.17
C GLN A 44 14.19 9.23 2.01
N THR A 45 13.71 8.99 0.80
CA THR A 45 12.28 9.11 0.47
C THR A 45 11.46 7.94 0.96
N THR A 46 11.94 6.72 0.72
CA THR A 46 11.27 5.50 1.18
C THR A 46 11.17 5.47 2.70
N GLY A 47 12.21 5.88 3.43
CA GLY A 47 12.17 5.91 4.90
C GLY A 47 11.05 6.80 5.45
N ALA A 48 10.95 8.04 4.97
CA ALA A 48 9.90 8.96 5.40
C ALA A 48 8.49 8.50 5.01
N LEU A 49 8.33 7.94 3.80
CA LEU A 49 7.05 7.43 3.32
C LEU A 49 6.60 6.19 4.10
N VAL A 50 7.51 5.26 4.40
CA VAL A 50 7.23 4.07 5.23
C VAL A 50 6.83 4.50 6.63
N GLN A 51 7.53 5.46 7.24
CA GLN A 51 7.17 6.00 8.56
C GLN A 51 5.78 6.65 8.55
N PHE A 52 5.46 7.43 7.52
CA PHE A 52 4.14 8.03 7.38
C PHE A 52 3.05 6.98 7.19
N HIS A 53 3.25 6.00 6.30
CA HIS A 53 2.28 4.94 6.07
C HIS A 53 2.04 4.12 7.35
N GLY A 54 3.10 3.75 8.08
CA GLY A 54 2.95 3.09 9.39
C GLY A 54 2.16 3.91 10.40
N ALA A 55 2.43 5.23 10.50
CA ALA A 55 1.66 6.10 11.39
C ALA A 55 0.19 6.22 10.97
N LEU A 56 -0.10 6.19 9.67
CA LEU A 56 -1.45 6.22 9.11
C LEU A 56 -2.21 4.93 9.42
N GLU A 57 -1.58 3.76 9.28
CA GLU A 57 -2.20 2.46 9.63
C GLU A 57 -2.44 2.31 11.13
N ASP A 58 -1.52 2.81 11.97
CA ASP A 58 -1.72 2.89 13.41
C ASP A 58 -2.93 3.77 13.75
N GLU A 59 -3.09 4.90 13.07
CA GLU A 59 -4.23 5.80 13.26
C GLU A 59 -5.54 5.18 12.80
N ARG A 60 -5.53 4.49 11.65
CA ARG A 60 -6.68 3.73 11.16
C ARG A 60 -7.13 2.71 12.17
N THR A 61 -6.20 1.88 12.66
CA THR A 61 -6.49 0.83 13.65
C THR A 61 -7.14 1.42 14.90
N LEU A 62 -6.59 2.51 15.42
CA LEU A 62 -7.13 3.16 16.62
C LEU A 62 -8.48 3.85 16.35
N SER A 63 -8.65 4.46 15.17
CA SER A 63 -9.90 5.10 14.76
C SER A 63 -11.03 4.09 14.59
N LEU A 64 -10.73 2.92 14.01
CA LEU A 64 -11.68 1.82 13.87
C LEU A 64 -12.12 1.29 15.23
N ARG A 65 -11.19 1.05 16.15
CA ARG A 65 -11.52 0.62 17.53
C ARG A 65 -12.40 1.65 18.23
N ALA A 66 -12.06 2.94 18.14
CA ALA A 66 -12.86 4.00 18.74
C ALA A 66 -14.28 4.06 18.17
N ALA A 67 -14.41 3.95 16.83
CA ALA A 67 -15.71 3.88 16.15
C ALA A 67 -16.48 2.58 16.48
N GLY A 68 -15.78 1.52 16.87
CA GLY A 68 -16.35 0.27 17.40
C GLY A 68 -16.84 0.37 18.85
N GLY A 69 -16.53 1.47 19.56
CA GLY A 69 -16.97 1.72 20.94
C GLY A 69 -15.85 1.61 22.00
N ASP A 70 -14.61 1.33 21.60
CA ASP A 70 -13.48 1.26 22.52
C ASP A 70 -13.10 2.65 23.07
N ARG A 71 -13.45 2.90 24.35
CA ARG A 71 -13.17 4.18 25.02
C ARG A 71 -11.68 4.42 25.24
N SER A 72 -10.88 3.36 25.41
CA SER A 72 -9.43 3.50 25.58
C SER A 72 -8.77 3.94 24.28
N ALA A 73 -9.22 3.39 23.14
CA ALA A 73 -8.80 3.83 21.83
C ALA A 73 -9.20 5.28 21.56
N LEU A 74 -10.45 5.64 21.87
CA LEU A 74 -10.95 7.03 21.75
C LEU A 74 -10.08 8.02 22.53
N ALA A 75 -9.71 7.69 23.77
CA ALA A 75 -8.86 8.53 24.61
C ALA A 75 -7.42 8.67 24.06
N ALA A 76 -6.90 7.66 23.37
CA ALA A 76 -5.55 7.67 22.79
C ALA A 76 -5.45 8.39 21.44
N LEU A 77 -6.58 8.65 20.76
CA LEU A 77 -6.60 9.25 19.42
C LEU A 77 -5.83 10.58 19.30
N PRO A 78 -5.95 11.56 20.21
CA PRO A 78 -5.22 12.84 20.08
C PRO A 78 -3.70 12.65 20.00
N GLY A 79 -3.15 11.76 20.83
CA GLY A 79 -1.72 11.45 20.80
C GLY A 79 -1.31 10.75 19.51
N ARG A 80 -2.19 9.89 18.97
CA ARG A 80 -1.94 9.23 17.70
C ARG A 80 -1.99 10.19 16.52
N TRP A 81 -2.99 11.06 16.44
CA TRP A 81 -3.13 12.09 15.41
C TRP A 81 -1.91 12.99 15.34
N ALA A 82 -1.42 13.47 16.49
CA ALA A 82 -0.24 14.31 16.54
C ALA A 82 1.01 13.61 15.97
N ALA A 83 1.12 12.30 16.11
CA ALA A 83 2.24 11.55 15.56
C ALA A 83 2.09 11.31 14.05
N THR A 84 0.89 11.03 13.56
CA THR A 84 0.61 10.98 12.12
C THR A 84 0.88 12.33 11.47
N ASP A 85 0.48 13.43 12.12
CA ASP A 85 0.73 14.78 11.61
C ASP A 85 2.23 15.09 11.54
N ARG A 86 3.03 14.64 12.52
CA ARG A 86 4.50 14.75 12.46
C ARG A 86 5.10 13.92 11.32
N ALA A 87 4.66 12.67 11.16
CA ALA A 87 5.15 11.80 10.09
C ALA A 87 4.75 12.35 8.71
N TRP A 88 3.54 12.90 8.60
CA TRP A 88 3.04 13.58 7.40
C TRP A 88 3.86 14.82 7.06
N ALA A 89 4.11 15.70 8.04
CA ALA A 89 4.94 16.89 7.82
C ALA A 89 6.37 16.52 7.36
N HIS A 90 6.95 15.45 7.93
CA HIS A 90 8.24 14.94 7.49
C HIS A 90 8.19 14.40 6.05
N ALA A 91 7.18 13.60 5.71
CA ALA A 91 6.98 13.11 4.35
C ALA A 91 6.76 14.26 3.35
N GLN A 92 5.98 15.28 3.70
CA GLN A 92 5.78 16.48 2.88
C GLN A 92 7.10 17.22 2.62
N HIS A 93 7.92 17.43 3.66
CA HIS A 93 9.22 18.07 3.49
C HIS A 93 10.09 17.34 2.46
N VAL A 94 10.10 16.01 2.54
CA VAL A 94 10.81 15.17 1.57
C VAL A 94 10.17 15.31 0.18
N ILE A 95 8.86 15.14 0.04
CA ILE A 95 8.14 15.27 -1.24
C ILE A 95 8.39 16.63 -1.91
N TYR A 96 8.37 17.74 -1.16
CA TYR A 96 8.65 19.07 -1.71
C TYR A 96 10.09 19.21 -2.20
N ALA A 97 11.06 18.65 -1.47
CA ALA A 97 12.44 18.60 -1.95
C ALA A 97 12.54 17.81 -3.27
N LEU A 98 11.72 16.78 -3.46
CA LEU A 98 11.69 15.98 -4.70
C LEU A 98 11.03 16.68 -5.88
N GLN A 99 10.03 17.53 -5.64
CA GLN A 99 9.38 18.30 -6.71
C GLN A 99 10.38 19.16 -7.49
N GLY A 100 11.47 19.61 -6.85
CA GLY A 100 12.56 20.30 -7.51
C GLY A 100 13.38 19.42 -8.47
N LEU A 101 13.33 18.09 -8.33
CA LEU A 101 14.09 17.13 -9.14
C LEU A 101 13.28 16.55 -10.30
N ASN A 102 11.98 16.32 -10.11
CA ASN A 102 11.10 15.77 -11.14
C ASN A 102 9.66 16.34 -11.02
N GLN A 103 9.36 17.39 -11.79
CA GLN A 103 8.05 18.07 -11.71
C GLN A 103 6.89 17.21 -12.21
N ASN A 104 7.15 16.31 -13.16
CA ASN A 104 6.09 15.56 -13.85
C ASN A 104 5.45 14.49 -12.95
N VAL A 105 6.26 13.80 -12.13
CA VAL A 105 5.79 12.70 -11.30
C VAL A 105 4.92 13.19 -10.14
N MET A 106 5.17 14.39 -9.61
CA MET A 106 4.53 14.88 -8.40
C MET A 106 3.31 15.76 -8.61
N THR A 107 3.08 16.30 -9.81
CA THR A 107 2.02 17.30 -10.04
C THR A 107 0.62 16.77 -9.74
N ALA A 108 0.31 15.53 -10.13
CA ALA A 108 -1.01 14.92 -9.88
C ALA A 108 -1.24 14.66 -8.38
N SER A 109 -0.27 14.06 -7.70
CA SER A 109 -0.35 13.75 -6.26
C SER A 109 -0.39 15.03 -5.43
N ALA A 110 0.38 16.07 -5.82
CA ALA A 110 0.42 17.37 -5.13
C ALA A 110 -0.94 18.05 -5.05
N GLN A 111 -1.80 17.87 -6.06
CA GLN A 111 -3.16 18.43 -6.07
C GLN A 111 -4.11 17.67 -5.13
N GLN A 112 -3.90 16.36 -4.94
CA GLN A 112 -4.78 15.53 -4.11
C GLN A 112 -4.47 15.64 -2.62
N PHE A 113 -3.21 15.90 -2.24
CA PHE A 113 -2.82 15.92 -0.83
C PHE A 113 -3.56 16.95 0.04
N PRO A 114 -3.76 18.21 -0.38
CA PRO A 114 -4.52 19.18 0.42
C PRO A 114 -5.96 18.73 0.67
N GLU A 115 -6.61 18.13 -0.34
CA GLU A 115 -7.98 17.62 -0.21
C GLU A 115 -8.05 16.45 0.79
N MET A 116 -7.05 15.56 0.75
CA MET A 116 -6.97 14.41 1.67
C MET A 116 -6.67 14.83 3.10
N ALA A 117 -5.79 15.83 3.28
CA ALA A 117 -5.54 16.42 4.59
C ALA A 117 -6.81 17.06 5.19
N ALA A 118 -7.61 17.74 4.38
CA ALA A 118 -8.90 18.28 4.81
C ALA A 118 -9.89 17.16 5.18
N GLN A 119 -9.97 16.09 4.38
CA GLN A 119 -10.81 14.93 4.67
C GLN A 119 -10.36 14.18 5.93
N LEU A 120 -9.05 14.07 6.18
CA LEU A 120 -8.50 13.48 7.41
C LEU A 120 -9.06 14.18 8.65
N GLN A 121 -9.03 15.52 8.66
CA GLN A 121 -9.57 16.31 9.78
C GLN A 121 -11.08 16.12 9.96
N ALA A 122 -11.83 15.97 8.86
CA ALA A 122 -13.26 15.69 8.92
C ALA A 122 -13.53 14.30 9.53
N VAL A 123 -12.84 13.26 9.07
CA VAL A 123 -12.97 11.90 9.58
C VAL A 123 -12.57 11.83 11.04
N ARG A 124 -11.46 12.44 11.46
CA ARG A 124 -11.03 12.52 12.87
C ARG A 124 -12.12 13.10 13.77
N LYS A 125 -12.71 14.23 13.38
CA LYS A 125 -13.83 14.86 14.11
C LYS A 125 -15.08 13.99 14.11
N GLY A 126 -15.35 13.28 13.01
CA GLY A 126 -16.46 12.36 12.90
C GLY A 126 -16.31 11.15 13.82
N VAL A 127 -15.12 10.53 13.86
CA VAL A 127 -14.77 9.44 14.79
C VAL A 127 -14.89 9.90 16.24
N GLN A 128 -14.32 11.05 16.60
CA GLN A 128 -14.39 11.59 17.96
C GLN A 128 -15.84 11.84 18.42
N ALA A 129 -16.70 12.27 17.49
CA ALA A 129 -18.11 12.50 17.75
C ALA A 129 -18.98 11.23 17.64
N GLY A 130 -18.40 10.06 17.34
CA GLY A 130 -19.15 8.81 17.12
C GLY A 130 -20.08 8.86 15.90
N ARG A 131 -19.78 9.70 14.91
CA ARG A 131 -20.61 9.91 13.70
C ARG A 131 -20.16 9.10 12.49
N GLU A 132 -18.91 8.65 12.45
CA GLU A 132 -18.41 7.82 11.35
C GLU A 132 -18.70 6.34 11.59
N THR A 133 -19.16 5.65 10.55
CA THR A 133 -19.26 4.19 10.56
C THR A 133 -17.89 3.56 10.31
N LEU A 134 -17.70 2.31 10.74
CA LEU A 134 -16.47 1.55 10.50
C LEU A 134 -16.08 1.51 9.02
N ALA A 135 -17.06 1.36 8.12
CA ALA A 135 -16.82 1.34 6.68
C ALA A 135 -16.35 2.70 6.12
N GLN A 136 -16.84 3.82 6.67
CA GLN A 136 -16.40 5.16 6.27
C GLN A 136 -14.97 5.45 6.73
N VAL A 137 -14.66 5.11 7.97
CA VAL A 137 -13.30 5.23 8.53
C VAL A 137 -12.34 4.40 7.69
N ASP A 138 -12.65 3.12 7.49
CA ASP A 138 -11.82 2.19 6.73
C ASP A 138 -11.59 2.66 5.29
N GLY A 139 -12.67 2.96 4.57
CA GLY A 139 -12.60 3.38 3.17
C GLY A 139 -11.84 4.69 2.98
N PHE A 140 -11.86 5.60 3.95
CA PHE A 140 -11.03 6.79 3.93
C PHE A 140 -9.54 6.45 4.02
N TYR A 141 -9.12 5.64 5.01
CA TYR A 141 -7.71 5.29 5.19
C TYR A 141 -7.16 4.45 4.05
N THR A 142 -7.92 3.48 3.52
CA THR A 142 -7.53 2.74 2.31
C THR A 142 -7.27 3.70 1.14
N LYS A 143 -8.20 4.63 0.91
CA LYS A 143 -8.06 5.61 -0.17
C LYS A 143 -6.84 6.51 0.05
N PHE A 144 -6.51 6.87 1.28
CA PHE A 144 -5.31 7.64 1.59
C PHE A 144 -4.06 6.82 1.30
N GLY A 145 -3.96 5.58 1.81
CA GLY A 145 -2.84 4.68 1.54
C GLY A 145 -2.56 4.47 0.05
N ASP A 146 -3.61 4.38 -0.77
CA ASP A 146 -3.53 4.20 -2.22
C ASP A 146 -2.83 5.35 -2.99
N LEU A 147 -2.79 6.57 -2.44
CA LEU A 147 -2.29 7.75 -3.17
C LEU A 147 -0.80 7.66 -3.51
N GLY A 148 -0.03 6.91 -2.71
CA GLY A 148 1.41 6.77 -2.92
C GLY A 148 1.77 5.83 -4.06
N ALA A 149 0.97 4.80 -4.30
CA ALA A 149 1.35 3.69 -5.19
C ALA A 149 1.63 4.13 -6.64
N PRO A 150 0.81 4.97 -7.31
CA PRO A 150 1.12 5.42 -8.68
C PRO A 150 2.46 6.17 -8.77
N SER A 151 2.79 6.98 -7.77
CA SER A 151 4.04 7.75 -7.75
C SER A 151 5.25 6.81 -7.63
N MET A 152 5.14 5.76 -6.83
CA MET A 152 6.21 4.77 -6.69
C MET A 152 6.41 3.93 -7.95
N VAL A 153 5.33 3.61 -8.68
CA VAL A 153 5.44 2.93 -9.99
C VAL A 153 6.18 3.81 -11.00
N LEU A 154 5.90 5.11 -11.04
CA LEU A 154 6.63 6.05 -11.90
C LEU A 154 8.11 6.15 -11.51
N ASN A 155 8.41 6.18 -10.21
CA ASN A 155 9.81 6.14 -9.75
C ASN A 155 10.52 4.86 -10.17
N ALA A 156 9.83 3.72 -10.21
CA ALA A 156 10.39 2.46 -10.67
C ALA A 156 10.72 2.48 -12.18
N THR A 157 9.95 3.22 -12.99
CA THR A 157 10.26 3.38 -14.43
C THR A 157 11.47 4.26 -14.71
N ASP A 158 11.83 5.12 -13.75
CA ASP A 158 13.00 6.00 -13.80
C ASP A 158 14.25 5.36 -13.14
N ALA A 159 14.15 4.09 -12.72
CA ALA A 159 15.26 3.39 -12.09
C ALA A 159 16.46 3.22 -13.05
N PRO A 160 17.71 3.30 -12.53
CA PRO A 160 18.92 3.27 -13.37
C PRO A 160 19.16 1.90 -14.04
N ASP A 161 18.58 0.84 -13.50
CA ASP A 161 18.64 -0.50 -14.06
C ASP A 161 17.41 -1.35 -13.68
N ALA A 162 17.28 -2.51 -14.32
CA ALA A 162 16.14 -3.40 -14.16
C ALA A 162 16.06 -4.05 -12.77
N ALA A 163 17.17 -4.29 -12.08
CA ALA A 163 17.14 -4.87 -10.74
C ALA A 163 16.53 -3.86 -9.76
N VAL A 164 16.98 -2.60 -9.82
CA VAL A 164 16.42 -1.51 -9.01
C VAL A 164 14.95 -1.27 -9.33
N ALA A 165 14.54 -1.35 -10.60
CA ALA A 165 13.14 -1.25 -11.00
C ALA A 165 12.28 -2.38 -10.37
N VAL A 166 12.78 -3.62 -10.38
CA VAL A 166 12.09 -4.78 -9.79
C VAL A 166 11.96 -4.65 -8.27
N ASP A 167 12.99 -4.17 -7.59
CA ASP A 167 12.95 -3.91 -6.14
C ASP A 167 11.91 -2.83 -5.81
N ALA A 168 11.90 -1.74 -6.56
CA ALA A 168 10.92 -0.67 -6.39
C ALA A 168 9.48 -1.16 -6.63
N LEU A 169 9.24 -1.94 -7.69
CA LEU A 169 7.92 -2.52 -7.95
C LEU A 169 7.50 -3.52 -6.88
N THR A 170 8.45 -4.31 -6.35
CA THR A 170 8.17 -5.24 -5.24
C THR A 170 7.80 -4.48 -3.97
N ALA A 171 8.42 -3.32 -3.70
CA ALA A 171 8.00 -2.44 -2.61
C ALA A 171 6.58 -1.87 -2.83
N VAL A 172 6.20 -1.53 -4.06
CA VAL A 172 4.80 -1.13 -4.37
C VAL A 172 3.83 -2.27 -4.09
N ASP A 173 4.18 -3.49 -4.49
CA ASP A 173 3.32 -4.66 -4.29
C ASP A 173 3.15 -5.02 -2.81
N LEU A 174 4.08 -4.61 -1.92
CA LEU A 174 3.95 -4.80 -0.48
C LEU A 174 2.94 -3.84 0.18
N LEU A 175 2.69 -2.66 -0.39
CA LEU A 175 1.80 -1.67 0.23
C LEU A 175 0.36 -2.19 0.44
N PRO A 176 -0.31 -2.78 -0.57
CA PRO A 176 -1.62 -3.38 -0.36
C PRO A 176 -1.63 -4.48 0.71
N VAL A 177 -0.51 -5.16 0.93
CA VAL A 177 -0.45 -6.26 1.89
C VAL A 177 -0.44 -5.73 3.32
N VAL A 178 0.28 -4.64 3.56
CA VAL A 178 0.24 -3.89 4.82
C VAL A 178 -1.16 -3.32 5.07
N ASP A 179 -1.78 -2.71 4.05
CA ASP A 179 -3.15 -2.20 4.12
C ASP A 179 -4.17 -3.31 4.48
N LEU A 180 -4.10 -4.45 3.80
CA LEU A 180 -4.97 -5.60 4.07
C LEU A 180 -4.73 -6.20 5.45
N HIS A 181 -3.49 -6.20 5.94
CA HIS A 181 -3.17 -6.67 7.29
C HIS A 181 -3.76 -5.72 8.35
N SER A 182 -3.65 -4.40 8.14
CA SER A 182 -4.26 -3.37 9.00
C SER A 182 -5.80 -3.49 9.03
N CYS A 183 -6.43 -3.95 7.94
CA CYS A 183 -7.86 -4.26 7.93
C CYS A 183 -8.26 -5.37 8.92
N ALA A 184 -7.34 -6.22 9.41
CA ALA A 184 -7.64 -7.13 10.51
C ALA A 184 -8.04 -6.37 11.79
N GLY A 185 -7.60 -5.11 11.94
CA GLY A 185 -8.07 -4.18 12.96
C GLY A 185 -9.58 -3.90 12.90
N LEU A 186 -10.24 -4.07 11.75
CA LEU A 186 -11.71 -4.07 11.66
C LEU A 186 -12.32 -5.22 12.46
N GLY A 187 -11.69 -6.39 12.44
CA GLY A 187 -12.08 -7.54 13.23
C GLY A 187 -12.06 -7.24 14.72
N ALA A 188 -11.00 -6.56 15.19
CA ALA A 188 -10.91 -6.08 16.57
C ALA A 188 -12.00 -5.07 16.91
N ALA A 189 -12.23 -4.08 16.04
CA ALA A 189 -13.30 -3.10 16.22
C ALA A 189 -14.71 -3.74 16.24
N TRP A 190 -14.92 -4.78 15.45
CA TRP A 190 -16.17 -5.54 15.47
C TRP A 190 -16.32 -6.38 16.72
N ALA A 191 -15.23 -6.98 17.22
CA ALA A 191 -15.23 -7.78 18.43
C ALA A 191 -15.65 -6.98 19.68
N GLU A 192 -15.33 -5.69 19.74
CA GLU A 192 -15.80 -4.78 20.80
C GLU A 192 -17.35 -4.67 20.85
N ARG A 193 -18.03 -4.91 19.72
CA ARG A 193 -19.50 -4.94 19.64
C ARG A 193 -20.08 -6.32 19.95
N GLY A 194 -19.24 -7.30 20.27
CA GLY A 194 -19.63 -8.68 20.57
C GLY A 194 -19.40 -9.63 19.41
N THR A 195 -20.45 -10.33 18.97
CA THR A 195 -20.33 -11.37 17.92
C THR A 195 -20.53 -10.77 16.53
N LEU A 196 -19.58 -11.01 15.63
CA LEU A 196 -19.67 -10.61 14.22
C LEU A 196 -20.83 -11.34 13.53
N THR A 197 -21.51 -10.62 12.66
CA THR A 197 -22.48 -11.18 11.72
C THR A 197 -21.79 -12.09 10.69
N THR A 198 -22.54 -12.96 10.02
CA THR A 198 -21.99 -13.82 8.94
C THR A 198 -21.32 -13.02 7.82
N ALA A 199 -21.85 -11.84 7.48
CA ALA A 199 -21.26 -10.95 6.48
C ALA A 199 -19.90 -10.41 6.93
N GLU A 200 -19.81 -9.94 8.18
CA GLU A 200 -18.57 -9.44 8.77
C GLU A 200 -17.52 -10.55 8.90
N ARG A 201 -17.90 -11.76 9.33
CA ARG A 201 -16.99 -12.92 9.36
C ARG A 201 -16.42 -13.26 7.99
N THR A 202 -17.27 -13.27 6.96
CA THR A 202 -16.84 -13.50 5.57
C THR A 202 -15.87 -12.41 5.11
N MET A 203 -16.11 -11.15 5.51
CA MET A 203 -15.20 -10.06 5.21
C MET A 203 -13.83 -10.24 5.89
N VAL A 204 -13.78 -10.57 7.19
CA VAL A 204 -12.53 -10.86 7.90
C VAL A 204 -11.78 -12.00 7.20
N ALA A 205 -12.45 -13.12 6.92
CA ALA A 205 -11.86 -14.28 6.27
C ALA A 205 -11.24 -13.92 4.90
N ARG A 206 -11.94 -13.08 4.12
CA ARG A 206 -11.48 -12.64 2.82
C ARG A 206 -10.25 -11.73 2.90
N LEU A 207 -10.27 -10.75 3.79
CA LEU A 207 -9.18 -9.77 3.92
C LEU A 207 -7.90 -10.44 4.45
N THR A 208 -8.03 -11.26 5.49
CA THR A 208 -6.91 -12.00 6.09
C THR A 208 -6.36 -13.06 5.13
N GLY A 209 -7.23 -13.80 4.44
CA GLY A 209 -6.82 -14.74 3.40
C GLY A 209 -6.11 -14.06 2.23
N ALA A 210 -6.60 -12.91 1.77
CA ALA A 210 -5.94 -12.13 0.71
C ALA A 210 -4.55 -11.64 1.16
N SER A 211 -4.44 -11.03 2.34
CA SER A 211 -3.15 -10.56 2.88
C SER A 211 -2.11 -11.69 2.96
N ARG A 212 -2.51 -12.87 3.50
CA ARG A 212 -1.60 -14.03 3.62
C ARG A 212 -1.17 -14.57 2.26
N ASN A 213 -2.10 -14.70 1.31
CA ASN A 213 -1.79 -15.15 -0.04
C ASN A 213 -0.85 -14.18 -0.75
N ASP A 214 -1.07 -12.86 -0.61
CA ASP A 214 -0.23 -11.84 -1.21
C ASP A 214 1.18 -11.87 -0.60
N MET A 215 1.32 -11.92 0.74
CA MET A 215 2.62 -12.10 1.40
C MET A 215 3.35 -13.34 0.92
N GLN A 216 2.67 -14.49 0.87
CA GLN A 216 3.27 -15.75 0.42
C GLN A 216 3.74 -15.65 -1.04
N SER A 217 2.98 -14.98 -1.89
CA SER A 217 3.36 -14.78 -3.29
C SER A 217 4.58 -13.86 -3.44
N LEU A 218 4.73 -12.88 -2.54
CA LEU A 218 5.83 -11.92 -2.54
C LEU A 218 7.10 -12.49 -1.92
N ASP A 219 7.02 -13.45 -1.00
CA ASP A 219 8.18 -14.01 -0.28
C ASP A 219 9.32 -14.43 -1.22
N SER A 220 8.99 -15.15 -2.30
CA SER A 220 9.96 -15.62 -3.31
C SER A 220 10.62 -14.50 -4.14
N ARG A 221 10.05 -13.30 -4.11
CA ARG A 221 10.53 -12.11 -4.82
C ARG A 221 11.32 -11.16 -3.91
N LEU A 222 11.29 -11.38 -2.59
CA LEU A 222 12.05 -10.58 -1.65
C LEU A 222 13.54 -10.91 -1.75
N PRO A 223 14.45 -9.94 -1.52
CA PRO A 223 15.84 -10.27 -1.33
C PRO A 223 16.02 -11.16 -0.09
N ALA A 224 17.08 -11.98 -0.06
CA ALA A 224 17.24 -13.06 0.93
C ALA A 224 17.22 -12.59 2.39
N ARG A 225 17.70 -11.37 2.65
CA ARG A 225 17.67 -10.76 3.99
C ARG A 225 16.24 -10.49 4.44
N GLU A 226 15.43 -9.90 3.57
CA GLU A 226 14.02 -9.56 3.79
C GLU A 226 13.17 -10.83 3.88
N GLN A 227 13.45 -11.83 3.04
CA GLN A 227 12.83 -13.16 3.15
C GLN A 227 13.07 -13.78 4.53
N SER A 228 14.32 -13.75 5.00
CA SER A 228 14.68 -14.24 6.34
C SER A 228 14.01 -13.43 7.46
N ALA A 229 13.85 -12.11 7.27
CA ALA A 229 13.15 -11.26 8.22
C ALA A 229 11.67 -11.61 8.29
N TYR A 230 11.01 -11.81 7.14
CA TYR A 230 9.63 -12.26 7.06
C TYR A 230 9.45 -13.63 7.71
N GLN A 231 10.30 -14.60 7.44
CA GLN A 231 10.21 -15.93 8.05
C GLN A 231 10.33 -15.88 9.58
N ARG A 232 11.21 -15.03 10.13
CA ARG A 232 11.31 -14.81 11.58
C ARG A 232 10.06 -14.13 12.14
N LEU A 233 9.52 -13.13 11.45
CA LEU A 233 8.28 -12.47 11.82
C LEU A 233 7.12 -13.48 11.85
N ALA A 234 6.94 -14.25 10.77
CA ALA A 234 5.90 -15.24 10.63
C ALA A 234 6.00 -16.38 11.67
N ALA A 235 7.22 -16.72 12.08
CA ALA A 235 7.48 -17.71 13.14
C ALA A 235 7.34 -17.13 14.56
N SER A 236 7.19 -15.81 14.73
CA SER A 236 7.09 -15.18 16.04
C SER A 236 5.77 -15.50 16.73
N SER A 237 5.79 -15.57 18.07
CA SER A 237 4.58 -15.80 18.87
C SER A 237 3.54 -14.69 18.68
N ALA A 238 3.97 -13.45 18.48
CA ALA A 238 3.08 -12.33 18.24
C ALA A 238 2.32 -12.48 16.92
N TRP A 239 3.02 -12.80 15.82
CA TRP A 239 2.39 -13.05 14.52
C TRP A 239 1.43 -14.25 14.55
N GLN A 240 1.84 -15.34 15.20
CA GLN A 240 0.99 -16.53 15.37
C GLN A 240 -0.28 -16.21 16.16
N ALA A 241 -0.18 -15.42 17.23
CA ALA A 241 -1.32 -14.99 18.02
C ALA A 241 -2.24 -14.00 17.25
N ALA A 242 -1.66 -13.11 16.45
CA ALA A 242 -2.42 -12.26 15.52
C ALA A 242 -3.25 -13.12 14.55
N THR A 243 -2.58 -14.04 13.85
CA THR A 243 -3.17 -14.99 12.90
C THR A 243 -4.27 -15.85 13.54
N ALA A 244 -4.04 -16.35 14.76
CA ALA A 244 -5.04 -17.15 15.47
C ALA A 244 -6.29 -16.33 15.81
N GLY A 245 -6.15 -15.09 16.27
CA GLY A 245 -7.30 -14.21 16.55
C GLY A 245 -8.09 -13.86 15.29
N GLU A 246 -7.40 -13.62 14.17
CA GLU A 246 -8.03 -13.44 12.85
C GLU A 246 -8.86 -14.68 12.46
N ASP A 247 -8.30 -15.88 12.60
CA ASP A 247 -8.96 -17.14 12.27
C ASP A 247 -10.18 -17.38 13.17
N GLU A 248 -10.08 -17.06 14.48
CA GLU A 248 -11.19 -17.16 15.41
C GLU A 248 -12.34 -16.20 15.08
N LEU A 249 -12.02 -14.97 14.68
CA LEU A 249 -13.00 -13.99 14.21
C LEU A 249 -13.66 -14.43 12.92
N ALA A 250 -12.88 -14.91 11.95
CA ALA A 250 -13.39 -15.44 10.69
C ALA A 250 -14.32 -16.64 10.92
N ALA A 251 -13.91 -17.60 11.77
CA ALA A 251 -14.65 -18.84 11.98
C ALA A 251 -15.88 -18.67 12.90
N ARG A 252 -15.71 -17.98 14.03
CA ARG A 252 -16.71 -17.92 15.11
C ARG A 252 -17.34 -16.56 15.27
N GLY A 253 -16.73 -15.51 14.72
CA GLY A 253 -17.17 -14.13 14.91
C GLY A 253 -16.89 -13.59 16.30
N ARG A 254 -15.98 -14.21 17.06
CA ARG A 254 -15.57 -13.73 18.37
C ARG A 254 -14.14 -14.17 18.67
N LEU A 255 -13.41 -13.33 19.38
CA LEU A 255 -12.11 -13.67 19.94
C LEU A 255 -12.30 -14.54 21.20
N GLY A 256 -11.42 -15.52 21.39
CA GLY A 256 -11.30 -16.28 22.62
C GLY A 256 -10.63 -15.49 23.76
N THR A 257 -9.94 -14.39 23.41
CA THR A 257 -9.28 -13.46 24.33
C THR A 257 -9.88 -12.07 24.23
N SER A 258 -9.63 -11.18 25.20
CA SER A 258 -9.99 -9.78 25.04
C SER A 258 -9.20 -9.13 23.89
N VAL A 259 -9.79 -8.15 23.21
CA VAL A 259 -9.12 -7.35 22.16
C VAL A 259 -7.86 -6.68 22.72
N SER A 260 -7.87 -6.26 23.98
CA SER A 260 -6.71 -5.68 24.68
C SER A 260 -5.57 -6.67 24.92
N ALA A 261 -5.86 -7.97 25.03
CA ALA A 261 -4.88 -9.03 25.20
C ALA A 261 -4.45 -9.64 23.85
N TRP A 262 -5.18 -9.36 22.77
CA TRP A 262 -4.78 -9.74 21.43
C TRP A 262 -3.55 -8.91 21.05
N PRO A 263 -2.40 -9.51 20.71
CA PRO A 263 -1.22 -8.79 20.23
C PRO A 263 -1.46 -8.22 18.83
N GLY A 264 -2.41 -7.28 18.71
CA GLY A 264 -2.52 -6.38 17.55
C GLY A 264 -1.39 -5.35 17.53
N ARG A 265 -0.48 -5.39 18.52
CA ARG A 265 0.77 -4.66 18.49
C ARG A 265 1.86 -5.63 18.04
N GLU A 266 2.31 -5.44 16.81
CA GLU A 266 3.58 -5.98 16.35
C GLU A 266 4.64 -5.66 17.43
N PRO A 267 5.43 -6.63 17.91
CA PRO A 267 6.46 -6.37 18.92
C PRO A 267 7.32 -5.22 18.40
N ASP A 268 7.63 -4.24 19.28
CA ASP A 268 8.29 -2.97 18.93
C ASP A 268 9.22 -3.18 17.73
N ALA A 269 8.81 -2.58 16.59
CA ALA A 269 9.31 -2.90 15.26
C ALA A 269 10.78 -3.30 15.33
N VAL A 270 11.10 -4.54 14.90
CA VAL A 270 12.49 -5.02 14.82
C VAL A 270 13.27 -3.87 14.23
N PRO A 271 14.23 -3.27 14.96
CA PRO A 271 14.89 -2.07 14.49
C PRO A 271 15.41 -2.40 13.10
N VAL A 272 14.80 -1.76 12.10
CA VAL A 272 15.24 -1.89 10.72
C VAL A 272 16.60 -1.22 10.77
N GLY A 273 17.63 -2.02 11.03
CA GLY A 273 18.98 -1.52 11.24
C GLY A 273 19.25 -0.59 10.08
N ALA A 274 19.44 0.70 10.40
CA ALA A 274 19.55 1.79 9.43
C ALA A 274 20.35 1.25 8.25
N PRO A 275 19.87 1.39 6.99
CA PRO A 275 20.37 0.65 5.85
C PRO A 275 21.90 0.64 5.88
N GLY A 276 22.45 -0.45 6.43
CA GLY A 276 23.89 -0.61 6.54
C GLY A 276 24.33 -0.67 5.10
N ALA A 277 25.13 0.31 4.68
CA ALA A 277 25.63 0.44 3.33
C ALA A 277 26.08 -0.93 2.81
N ALA A 278 25.17 -1.62 2.13
CA ALA A 278 25.38 -2.98 1.70
C ALA A 278 26.34 -2.88 0.53
N GLY A 279 27.60 -3.24 0.82
CA GLY A 279 28.68 -3.55 -0.09
C GLY A 279 28.62 -2.91 -1.48
N THR A 280 29.52 -1.96 -1.70
CA THR A 280 30.16 -1.73 -3.00
C THR A 280 31.02 -2.94 -3.42
N GLY A 281 30.43 -4.14 -3.42
CA GLY A 281 31.01 -5.31 -4.04
C GLY A 281 31.00 -5.08 -5.53
N ALA A 282 32.17 -4.76 -6.09
CA ALA A 282 32.37 -4.56 -7.51
C ALA A 282 31.88 -5.78 -8.30
N VAL A 283 30.71 -5.67 -8.94
CA VAL A 283 30.23 -6.66 -9.90
C VAL A 283 30.95 -6.42 -11.23
N GLY A 284 32.20 -6.89 -11.29
CA GLY A 284 32.94 -7.12 -12.53
C GLY A 284 32.54 -8.44 -13.19
N GLY A 285 31.24 -8.70 -13.35
CA GLY A 285 30.71 -9.95 -13.92
C GLY A 285 30.02 -9.70 -15.26
N ARG A 286 30.70 -10.00 -16.36
CA ARG A 286 30.17 -9.86 -17.73
C ARG A 286 29.10 -10.94 -17.99
N VAL A 287 27.84 -10.69 -17.66
CA VAL A 287 26.72 -11.60 -17.98
C VAL A 287 26.24 -11.35 -19.41
N ARG A 288 26.68 -12.19 -20.35
CA ARG A 288 26.01 -12.37 -21.65
C ARG A 288 24.94 -13.45 -21.49
N GLY A 289 23.73 -13.04 -21.10
CA GLY A 289 22.55 -13.90 -21.06
C GLY A 289 21.50 -13.38 -22.03
N ARG A 290 21.20 -14.16 -23.08
CA ARG A 290 20.15 -13.90 -24.06
C ARG A 290 18.79 -14.13 -23.38
N ILE A 291 18.11 -13.07 -22.94
CA ILE A 291 16.74 -13.17 -22.41
C ILE A 291 15.80 -13.44 -23.58
N ARG A 292 15.18 -14.63 -23.60
CA ARG A 292 14.03 -14.92 -24.46
C ARG A 292 12.80 -14.28 -23.83
N ALA A 293 12.06 -13.52 -24.64
CA ALA A 293 10.73 -13.06 -24.31
C ALA A 293 9.80 -14.28 -24.12
N GLY A 294 9.42 -14.55 -22.88
CA GLY A 294 8.47 -15.59 -22.51
C GLY A 294 7.50 -15.04 -21.47
N GLU A 295 6.22 -15.08 -21.84
CA GLU A 295 5.02 -15.05 -21.00
C GLU A 295 4.58 -13.72 -20.37
N ARG A 296 3.53 -13.18 -20.99
CA ARG A 296 2.65 -12.12 -20.49
C ARG A 296 1.71 -12.72 -19.44
N GLY A 297 2.15 -12.75 -18.18
CA GLY A 297 1.29 -12.93 -17.00
C GLY A 297 1.30 -11.65 -16.17
N GLY A 298 0.72 -10.57 -16.69
CA GLY A 298 0.73 -9.25 -16.05
C GLY A 298 -0.41 -9.02 -15.02
N PRO A 299 -0.37 -7.87 -14.30
CA PRO A 299 -0.99 -7.60 -12.98
C PRO A 299 -2.51 -7.38 -12.94
N ALA A 300 -3.28 -8.16 -13.71
CA ALA A 300 -4.74 -8.05 -13.75
C ALA A 300 -5.42 -8.57 -12.46
N ALA A 301 -4.83 -9.57 -11.79
CA ALA A 301 -5.41 -10.21 -10.62
C ALA A 301 -5.48 -9.27 -9.39
N ALA A 302 -4.40 -8.53 -9.10
CA ALA A 302 -4.34 -7.60 -7.97
C ALA A 302 -5.33 -6.43 -8.11
N ARG A 303 -5.49 -5.88 -9.32
CA ARG A 303 -6.45 -4.77 -9.57
C ARG A 303 -7.91 -5.21 -9.51
N GLN A 304 -8.20 -6.47 -9.87
CA GLN A 304 -9.55 -7.02 -9.81
C GLN A 304 -9.97 -7.31 -8.35
N HIS A 305 -9.02 -7.70 -7.49
CA HIS A 305 -9.25 -7.91 -6.07
C HIS A 305 -9.53 -6.61 -5.30
N ALA A 306 -8.73 -5.55 -5.51
CA ALA A 306 -8.92 -4.24 -4.87
C ALA A 306 -10.28 -3.59 -5.24
N ARG A 307 -10.80 -3.82 -6.45
CA ARG A 307 -12.14 -3.33 -6.85
C ARG A 307 -13.28 -4.08 -6.17
N ALA A 308 -13.10 -5.34 -5.84
CA ALA A 308 -14.12 -6.16 -5.20
C ALA A 308 -14.21 -5.92 -3.67
N CYS A 309 -13.24 -5.22 -3.05
CA CYS A 309 -13.34 -4.74 -1.66
C CYS A 309 -14.03 -3.36 -1.57
N ARG A 310 -14.04 -2.57 -2.66
CA ARG A 310 -14.64 -1.22 -2.69
C ARG A 310 -16.15 -1.18 -2.91
N ARG A 311 -16.80 -2.32 -3.18
CA ARG A 311 -18.26 -2.37 -3.32
C ARG A 311 -18.86 -2.70 -1.95
N PRO A 312 -19.57 -1.78 -1.29
CA PRO A 312 -20.34 -2.15 -0.11
C PRO A 312 -21.34 -3.25 -0.51
N PRO A 313 -21.67 -4.19 0.41
CA PRO A 313 -22.75 -5.12 0.17
C PRO A 313 -23.99 -4.30 -0.18
N ALA A 314 -24.68 -4.68 -1.26
CA ALA A 314 -25.92 -4.04 -1.65
C ALA A 314 -26.88 -4.16 -0.47
N GLY A 315 -27.07 -3.07 0.28
CA GLY A 315 -28.06 -3.03 1.34
C GLY A 315 -29.42 -3.35 0.74
N ASP A 316 -30.15 -4.25 1.38
CA ASP A 316 -31.51 -4.62 1.01
C ASP A 316 -32.33 -3.35 0.79
N ARG A 317 -32.68 -3.08 -0.47
CA ARG A 317 -33.65 -2.05 -0.82
C ARG A 317 -34.97 -2.48 -0.20
N ALA A 318 -35.40 -1.76 0.83
CA ALA A 318 -36.75 -1.87 1.34
C ALA A 318 -37.75 -1.74 0.16
N PRO A 319 -38.79 -2.59 0.11
CA PRO A 319 -39.79 -2.54 -0.96
C PRO A 319 -40.50 -1.17 -0.96
N PRO A 320 -40.92 -0.68 -2.13
CA PRO A 320 -41.56 0.62 -2.24
C PRO A 320 -42.90 0.63 -1.48
N GLY A 321 -42.94 1.33 -0.36
CA GLY A 321 -44.16 1.62 0.37
C GLY A 321 -45.05 2.57 -0.44
N HIS A 322 -46.29 2.14 -0.70
CA HIS A 322 -47.34 2.94 -1.30
C HIS A 322 -47.58 4.23 -0.50
N ARG A 323 -47.23 5.39 -1.08
CA ARG A 323 -47.67 6.69 -0.58
C ARG A 323 -49.14 6.89 -0.93
N ARG A 324 -50.03 6.84 0.07
CA ARG A 324 -51.32 7.53 0.00
C ARG A 324 -51.07 9.03 0.11
N ALA A 325 -51.57 9.76 -0.88
CA ALA A 325 -51.66 11.20 -0.86
C ALA A 325 -52.87 11.59 0.00
N ASP A 326 -52.65 12.37 1.05
CA ASP A 326 -53.67 13.26 1.57
C ASP A 326 -53.10 14.68 1.59
N ARG A 327 -53.73 15.49 0.75
CA ARG A 327 -53.62 16.95 0.69
C ARG A 327 -54.11 17.50 2.03
N HIS A 328 -53.45 18.53 2.57
CA HIS A 328 -54.13 19.71 3.15
C HIS A 328 -53.16 20.90 3.18
N SER A 329 -53.68 22.03 2.70
CA SER A 329 -53.04 23.33 2.47
C SER A 329 -52.67 24.08 3.77
N PRO A 330 -51.85 25.15 3.69
CA PRO A 330 -51.21 25.76 4.86
C PRO A 330 -52.10 26.81 5.52
N SER A 331 -51.95 26.97 6.84
CA SER A 331 -52.40 28.16 7.55
C SER A 331 -51.16 28.98 7.94
N ILE A 332 -51.08 30.17 7.34
CA ILE A 332 -50.15 31.23 7.72
C ILE A 332 -50.84 32.08 8.78
N SER A 333 -50.26 32.08 9.98
CA SER A 333 -50.47 33.03 11.08
C SER A 333 -49.45 32.66 12.17
N ASN A 334 -48.80 33.54 12.94
CA ASN A 334 -48.54 34.97 12.95
C ASN A 334 -47.59 35.19 14.16
N VAL A 335 -46.89 36.34 14.25
CA VAL A 335 -46.39 37.00 15.48
C VAL A 335 -45.03 36.60 16.13
N LEU A 336 -44.04 37.48 15.91
CA LEU A 336 -43.17 38.17 16.89
C LEU A 336 -43.08 37.66 18.36
N SER A 337 -41.86 37.43 18.86
CA SER A 337 -41.29 38.17 20.02
C SER A 337 -40.00 37.54 20.54
N SER A 338 -38.95 38.36 20.54
CA SER A 338 -38.00 38.62 21.63
C SER A 338 -37.78 37.57 22.72
N ARG A 339 -36.56 37.03 22.79
CA ARG A 339 -35.61 37.23 23.90
C ARG A 339 -34.23 36.70 23.52
#